data_AF-A0A3Q0T8V3-F1
#
_entry.id   AF-A0A3Q0T8V3-F1
#
_cell.length_a   1.000
_cell.length_b   1.000
_cell.length_c   1.000
_cell.angle_alpha   90.00
_cell.angle_beta   90.00
_cell.angle_gamma   90.00
#
_symmetry.space_group_name_H-M   'P 1'
#
loop_
_entity.id
_entity.type
_entity.pdbx_description
1 polymer ?
#
loop_
_entity_poly.entity_id
_entity_poly.type
_entity_poly.pdbx_seq_one_letter_code
_entity_poly.pdbx_strand_id
1 'polypeptide(L)'
;MNPPCARCGKIVYPTEKVSCLDKNWHKGCFHCEVCKMTLNMKNYKGYDKKPYCNAHYPKTSFTIVADTPENLRLRQQSELQSQVKYKKDFEESKGRGFSMVSDTPEMQRLRRTQEQISNAKYHEDFERARGRGFTPGLDDPSMERYQRANQMMGERVYRALYDYAAQDHDEVSFRDGDVIINAQPIDEGWMYGTVQRTGKSGMLPANYVECCN
;
A
#
# COMPACT_ATOMS: atom_id res chain seq x y z
N MET A 1 54.54 30.35 -50.60
CA MET A 1 53.68 31.56 -50.57
C MET A 1 53.39 31.92 -49.12
N ASN A 2 53.36 33.20 -48.78
CA ASN A 2 53.08 33.65 -47.42
C ASN A 2 51.57 33.55 -47.13
N PRO A 3 51.15 32.98 -45.98
CA PRO A 3 49.74 32.74 -45.70
C PRO A 3 48.99 34.04 -45.36
N PRO A 4 47.67 34.12 -45.64
CA PRO A 4 46.85 35.25 -45.23
C PRO A 4 46.56 35.22 -43.72
N CYS A 5 46.35 36.39 -43.14
CA CYS A 5 45.95 36.54 -41.76
C CYS A 5 44.47 36.22 -41.59
N ALA A 6 44.14 35.38 -40.61
CA ALA A 6 42.77 35.01 -40.29
C ALA A 6 41.88 36.16 -39.77
N ARG A 7 42.47 37.29 -39.36
CA ARG A 7 41.72 38.49 -38.91
C ARG A 7 41.51 39.50 -40.03
N CYS A 8 42.59 39.92 -40.68
CA CYS A 8 42.57 41.05 -41.61
C CYS A 8 42.70 40.64 -43.08
N GLY A 9 42.88 39.35 -43.37
CA GLY A 9 43.03 38.81 -44.74
C GLY A 9 44.36 39.14 -45.42
N LYS A 10 45.15 40.09 -44.89
CA LYS A 10 46.44 40.49 -45.47
C LYS A 10 47.51 39.41 -45.27
N ILE A 11 48.50 39.39 -46.16
CA ILE A 11 49.62 38.45 -46.13
C ILE A 11 50.42 38.61 -44.83
N VAL A 12 50.79 37.49 -44.20
CA VAL A 12 51.61 37.44 -42.99
C VAL A 12 53.04 37.03 -43.35
N TYR A 13 54.00 37.90 -43.09
CA TYR A 13 55.42 37.63 -43.31
C TYR A 13 56.02 36.80 -42.15
N PRO A 14 57.06 35.97 -42.40
CA PRO A 14 57.66 35.09 -41.38
C PRO A 14 58.04 35.79 -40.07
N THR A 15 58.53 37.04 -40.13
CA THR A 15 58.97 37.83 -38.95
C THR A 15 57.84 38.16 -37.97
N GLU A 16 56.62 38.30 -38.47
CA GLU A 16 55.43 38.67 -37.68
C GLU A 16 54.41 37.54 -37.58
N LYS A 17 54.77 36.34 -38.04
CA LYS A 17 53.88 35.20 -38.12
C LYS A 17 53.64 34.59 -36.75
N VAL A 18 52.38 34.56 -36.34
CA VAL A 18 51.89 33.78 -35.20
C VAL A 18 50.98 32.69 -35.75
N SER A 19 51.36 31.43 -35.55
CA SER A 19 50.60 30.26 -36.03
C SER A 19 49.88 29.60 -34.86
N CYS A 20 48.55 29.60 -34.87
CA CYS A 20 47.73 28.98 -33.82
C CYS A 20 46.31 28.68 -34.33
N LEU A 21 45.63 27.69 -33.75
CA LEU A 21 44.29 27.27 -34.15
C LEU A 21 44.17 26.93 -35.65
N ASP A 22 45.19 26.27 -36.18
CA ASP A 22 45.34 25.91 -37.60
C ASP A 22 45.27 27.12 -38.55
N LYS A 23 45.55 28.32 -38.04
CA LYS A 23 45.48 29.59 -38.77
C LYS A 23 46.72 30.46 -38.51
N ASN A 24 46.94 31.41 -39.41
CA ASN A 24 48.06 32.36 -39.34
C ASN A 24 47.56 33.75 -38.99
N TRP A 25 48.30 34.45 -38.13
CA TRP A 25 47.94 35.77 -37.60
C TRP A 25 49.15 36.69 -37.59
N HIS A 26 48.96 38.00 -37.79
CA HIS A 26 50.00 38.98 -37.44
C HIS A 26 50.10 39.10 -35.91
N LYS A 27 51.30 39.40 -35.40
CA LYS A 27 51.53 39.72 -33.97
C LYS A 27 50.53 40.75 -33.42
N GLY A 28 50.24 41.82 -34.18
CA GLY A 28 49.25 42.83 -33.79
C GLY A 28 47.79 42.46 -34.06
N CYS A 29 47.54 41.49 -34.94
CA CYS A 29 46.19 40.99 -35.21
C CYS A 29 45.74 39.91 -34.23
N PHE A 30 46.67 39.33 -33.47
CA PHE A 30 46.37 38.30 -32.49
C PHE A 30 45.89 38.95 -31.20
N HIS A 31 44.58 38.95 -30.98
CA HIS A 31 43.94 39.70 -29.91
C HIS A 31 42.66 38.97 -29.46
N CYS A 32 42.24 39.20 -28.22
CA CYS A 32 41.04 38.57 -27.69
C CYS A 32 39.79 39.09 -28.39
N GLU A 33 38.86 38.19 -28.76
CA GLU A 33 37.60 38.58 -29.40
C GLU A 33 36.78 39.57 -28.54
N VAL A 34 36.83 39.43 -27.21
CA VAL A 34 36.03 40.23 -26.27
C VAL A 34 36.71 41.56 -25.94
N CYS A 35 37.88 41.53 -25.29
CA CYS A 35 38.54 42.77 -24.82
C CYS A 35 39.51 43.41 -25.80
N LYS A 36 39.70 42.79 -26.98
CA LYS A 36 40.62 43.25 -28.02
C LYS A 36 42.09 43.42 -27.59
N MET A 37 42.46 42.95 -26.38
CA MET A 37 43.83 42.93 -25.89
C MET A 37 44.69 42.02 -26.75
N THR A 38 45.89 42.47 -27.12
CA THR A 38 46.86 41.66 -27.86
C THR A 38 47.27 40.43 -27.06
N LEU A 39 47.18 39.28 -27.69
CA LEU A 39 47.53 37.99 -27.13
C LEU A 39 48.91 37.59 -27.63
N ASN A 40 49.54 36.66 -26.92
CA ASN A 40 50.79 36.05 -27.35
C ASN A 40 50.63 34.53 -27.27
N MET A 41 51.62 33.78 -27.77
CA MET A 41 51.55 32.32 -27.76
C MET A 41 51.43 31.70 -26.35
N LYS A 42 51.86 32.42 -25.31
CA LYS A 42 51.85 31.94 -23.91
C LYS A 42 50.56 32.27 -23.15
N ASN A 43 49.88 33.36 -23.51
CA ASN A 43 48.80 33.97 -22.73
C ASN A 43 47.42 33.82 -23.37
N TYR A 44 47.33 33.11 -24.50
CA TYR A 44 46.09 32.88 -25.22
C TYR A 44 45.49 31.52 -24.87
N LYS A 45 44.16 31.48 -24.86
CA LYS A 45 43.38 30.24 -24.85
C LYS A 45 42.50 30.17 -26.07
N GLY A 46 42.47 29.00 -26.71
CA GLY A 46 41.69 28.76 -27.91
C GLY A 46 40.34 28.15 -27.61
N TYR A 47 39.26 28.79 -28.06
CA TYR A 47 37.92 28.23 -28.01
C TYR A 47 37.26 28.44 -29.38
N ASP A 48 36.62 27.41 -29.92
CA ASP A 48 35.93 27.47 -31.22
C ASP A 48 36.74 28.15 -32.35
N LYS A 49 38.03 27.78 -32.48
CA LYS A 49 38.98 28.32 -33.47
C LYS A 49 39.15 29.86 -33.41
N LYS A 50 38.90 30.47 -32.25
CA LYS A 50 39.14 31.90 -31.95
C LYS A 50 40.01 32.09 -30.71
N PRO A 51 40.86 33.13 -30.66
CA PRO A 51 41.72 33.39 -29.52
C PRO A 51 41.05 34.25 -28.44
N TYR A 52 41.18 33.82 -27.18
CA TYR A 52 40.68 34.52 -25.99
C TYR A 52 41.80 34.77 -24.99
N CYS A 53 41.68 35.81 -24.17
CA CYS A 53 42.55 36.00 -23.01
C CYS A 53 42.15 35.06 -21.87
N ASN A 54 43.02 34.90 -20.87
CA ASN A 54 42.75 34.07 -19.70
C ASN A 54 41.47 34.48 -18.95
N ALA A 55 41.10 35.77 -18.95
CA ALA A 55 39.90 36.28 -18.31
C ALA A 55 38.61 36.00 -19.10
N HIS A 56 38.64 36.13 -20.43
CA HIS A 56 37.47 35.96 -21.30
C HIS A 56 37.39 34.59 -21.97
N TYR A 57 38.25 33.64 -21.58
CA TYR A 57 38.14 32.28 -22.05
C TYR A 57 36.88 31.65 -21.47
N PRO A 58 35.90 31.25 -22.30
CA PRO A 58 34.71 30.58 -21.80
C PRO A 58 35.18 29.29 -21.14
N LYS A 59 35.05 29.24 -19.80
CA LYS A 59 35.21 27.99 -19.07
C LYS A 59 34.05 27.13 -19.52
N THR A 60 34.30 26.18 -20.42
CA THR A 60 33.33 25.14 -20.74
C THR A 60 33.12 24.31 -19.48
N SER A 61 32.20 24.74 -18.62
CA SER A 61 31.58 23.83 -17.69
C SER A 61 30.73 22.92 -18.55
N PHE A 62 31.27 21.74 -18.88
CA PHE A 62 30.42 20.63 -19.25
C PHE A 62 29.61 20.30 -18.00
N THR A 63 28.49 20.98 -17.81
CA THR A 63 27.45 20.47 -16.94
C THR A 63 26.93 19.24 -17.65
N ILE A 64 27.33 18.06 -17.16
CA ILE A 64 26.61 16.80 -17.42
C ILE A 64 25.13 17.15 -17.35
N VAL A 65 24.40 16.88 -18.44
CA VAL A 65 23.00 17.27 -18.62
C VAL A 65 22.26 17.04 -17.31
N ALA A 66 21.82 18.13 -16.66
CA ALA A 66 21.28 18.08 -15.31
C ALA A 66 20.03 17.19 -15.22
N ASP A 67 19.34 17.04 -16.35
CA ASP A 67 18.08 16.30 -16.47
C ASP A 67 18.24 14.94 -17.16
N THR A 68 19.38 14.25 -16.98
CA THR A 68 19.37 12.81 -17.23
C THR A 68 18.45 12.14 -16.20
N PRO A 69 17.68 11.11 -16.59
CA PRO A 69 16.78 10.41 -15.67
C PRO A 69 17.52 9.84 -14.45
N GLU A 70 18.82 9.59 -14.59
CA GLU A 70 19.69 9.13 -13.50
C GLU A 70 20.05 10.25 -12.51
N ASN A 71 20.39 11.45 -12.99
CA ASN A 71 20.66 12.61 -12.12
C ASN A 71 19.41 13.05 -11.34
N LEU A 72 18.22 12.99 -11.96
CA LEU A 72 16.96 13.29 -11.30
C LEU A 72 16.68 12.31 -10.15
N ARG A 73 16.95 11.01 -10.36
CA ARG A 73 16.78 9.97 -9.34
C ARG A 73 17.74 10.17 -8.18
N LEU A 74 19.02 10.46 -8.47
CA LEU A 74 20.03 10.73 -7.44
C LEU A 74 19.69 11.98 -6.63
N ARG A 75 19.16 13.03 -7.27
CA ARG A 75 18.72 14.26 -6.60
C ARG A 75 17.54 14.01 -5.68
N GLN A 76 16.51 13.29 -6.14
CA GLN A 76 15.38 12.90 -5.30
C GLN A 76 15.80 12.03 -4.12
N GLN A 77 16.69 11.06 -4.36
CA GLN A 77 17.23 10.19 -3.31
C GLN A 77 18.04 10.99 -2.28
N SER A 78 18.90 11.91 -2.75
CA SER A 78 19.67 12.80 -1.88
C SER A 78 18.78 13.74 -1.08
N GLU A 79 17.72 14.29 -1.67
CA GLU A 79 16.74 15.14 -0.97
C GLU A 79 15.98 14.37 0.12
N LEU A 80 15.61 13.10 -0.15
CA LEU A 80 14.98 12.21 0.84
C LEU A 80 15.96 11.83 1.96
N GLN A 81 17.24 11.64 1.64
CA GLN A 81 18.27 11.27 2.61
C GLN A 81 18.88 12.48 3.34
N SER A 82 18.62 13.70 2.87
CA SER A 82 19.18 14.90 3.47
C SER A 82 18.56 15.14 4.85
N GLN A 83 19.44 15.30 5.84
CA GLN A 83 19.08 15.60 7.24
C GLN A 83 18.32 16.94 7.38
N VAL A 84 18.18 17.72 6.31
CA VAL A 84 17.43 18.99 6.29
C VAL A 84 15.93 18.74 6.42
N LYS A 85 15.37 17.71 5.78
CA LYS A 85 13.97 17.30 6.04
C LYS A 85 13.81 16.79 7.47
N TYR A 86 14.74 15.96 7.92
CA TYR A 86 14.74 15.43 9.29
C TYR A 86 14.82 16.52 10.36
N LYS A 87 15.64 17.56 10.16
CA LYS A 87 15.72 18.73 11.05
C LYS A 87 14.52 19.64 10.94
N LYS A 88 13.96 19.85 9.74
CA LYS A 88 12.76 20.67 9.55
C LYS A 88 11.54 20.03 10.24
N ASP A 89 11.36 18.73 10.07
CA ASP A 89 10.32 17.97 10.78
C ASP A 89 10.58 17.97 12.30
N PHE A 90 11.84 17.92 12.74
CA PHE A 90 12.24 18.01 14.15
C PHE A 90 12.04 19.42 14.76
N GLU A 91 12.28 20.49 14.01
CA GLU A 91 12.03 21.87 14.42
C GLU A 91 10.53 22.22 14.39
N GLU A 92 9.78 21.70 13.42
CA GLU A 92 8.32 21.83 13.32
C GLU A 92 7.59 21.05 14.42
N SER A 93 8.15 19.90 14.84
CA SER A 93 7.65 19.10 15.98
C SER A 93 8.13 19.59 17.33
N LYS A 94 9.20 20.39 17.42
CA LYS A 94 9.68 21.00 18.68
C LYS A 94 8.66 21.92 19.35
N GLY A 95 7.67 22.42 18.61
CA GLY A 95 6.54 23.21 19.14
C GLY A 95 5.28 22.38 19.44
N ARG A 96 5.20 21.13 18.96
CA ARG A 96 4.13 20.20 19.31
C ARG A 96 4.67 19.29 20.39
N GLY A 97 4.64 19.76 21.63
CA GLY A 97 5.03 18.97 22.81
C GLY A 97 4.47 17.55 22.70
N PHE A 98 5.31 16.55 23.00
CA PHE A 98 5.09 15.11 22.88
C PHE A 98 3.61 14.73 22.90
N SER A 99 2.94 14.82 21.75
CA SER A 99 1.58 14.34 21.59
C SER A 99 1.74 12.89 21.21
N MET A 100 1.34 12.00 22.13
CA MET A 100 1.23 10.56 21.92
C MET A 100 0.75 10.31 20.48
N VAL A 101 1.60 9.72 19.64
CA VAL A 101 1.33 9.55 18.21
C VAL A 101 0.12 8.62 18.07
N SER A 102 -1.07 9.22 17.99
CA SER A 102 -2.36 8.51 17.98
C SER A 102 -2.58 7.73 16.70
N ASP A 103 -1.89 8.12 15.63
CA ASP A 103 -2.25 7.75 14.26
C ASP A 103 -1.07 7.15 13.50
N THR A 104 -0.30 6.26 14.13
CA THR A 104 0.54 5.34 13.34
C THR A 104 -0.38 4.38 12.56
N PRO A 105 0.01 3.96 11.35
CA PRO A 105 -0.75 2.96 10.58
C PRO A 105 -0.95 1.62 11.33
N GLU A 106 -0.08 1.33 12.31
CA GLU A 106 -0.25 0.20 13.24
C GLU A 106 -1.35 0.48 14.27
N MET A 107 -1.37 1.65 14.90
CA MET A 107 -2.42 2.02 15.85
C MET A 107 -3.81 2.09 15.21
N GLN A 108 -3.90 2.57 13.96
CA GLN A 108 -5.16 2.58 13.21
C GLN A 108 -5.62 1.16 12.85
N ARG A 109 -4.71 0.25 12.50
CA ARG A 109 -5.05 -1.17 12.30
C ARG A 109 -5.55 -1.80 13.59
N LEU A 110 -4.84 -1.62 14.69
CA LEU A 110 -5.22 -2.16 16.00
C LEU A 110 -6.58 -1.63 16.47
N ARG A 111 -6.85 -0.33 16.34
CA ARG A 111 -8.17 0.25 16.67
C ARG A 111 -9.29 -0.33 15.83
N ARG A 112 -9.11 -0.46 14.52
CA ARG A 112 -10.12 -1.07 13.64
C ARG A 112 -10.38 -2.52 13.99
N THR A 113 -9.32 -3.29 14.23
CA THR A 113 -9.45 -4.70 14.65
C THR A 113 -10.13 -4.78 16.02
N GLN A 114 -9.80 -3.90 16.96
CA GLN A 114 -10.42 -3.84 18.29
C GLN A 114 -11.90 -3.43 18.22
N GLU A 115 -12.25 -2.43 17.41
CA GLU A 115 -13.64 -2.02 17.15
C GLU A 115 -14.44 -3.16 16.51
N GLN A 116 -13.84 -3.91 15.59
CA GLN A 116 -14.46 -5.08 14.96
C GLN A 116 -14.68 -6.26 15.92
N ILE A 117 -13.77 -6.46 16.87
CA ILE A 117 -13.87 -7.54 17.87
C ILE A 117 -14.77 -7.13 19.05
N SER A 118 -14.98 -5.83 19.28
CA SER A 118 -15.74 -5.36 20.43
C SER A 118 -17.23 -5.73 20.32
N ASN A 119 -17.77 -6.29 21.41
CA ASN A 119 -19.18 -6.70 21.52
C ASN A 119 -20.19 -5.57 21.26
N ALA A 120 -19.77 -4.30 21.39
CA ALA A 120 -20.60 -3.13 21.14
C ALA A 120 -20.97 -2.99 19.65
N LYS A 121 -20.01 -3.23 18.73
CA LYS A 121 -20.29 -3.21 17.30
C LYS A 121 -21.12 -4.43 16.87
N TYR A 122 -20.86 -5.60 17.47
CA TYR A 122 -21.70 -6.77 17.28
C TYR A 122 -23.15 -6.50 17.70
N HIS A 123 -23.36 -5.79 18.81
CA HIS A 123 -24.69 -5.40 19.28
C HIS A 123 -25.35 -4.34 18.38
N GLU A 124 -24.61 -3.31 17.97
CA GLU A 124 -25.13 -2.25 17.08
C GLU A 124 -25.45 -2.77 15.68
N ASP A 125 -24.58 -3.59 15.09
CA ASP A 125 -24.82 -4.23 13.80
C ASP A 125 -25.97 -5.26 13.90
N PHE A 126 -26.12 -5.95 15.03
CA PHE A 126 -27.28 -6.82 15.32
C PHE A 126 -28.59 -6.02 15.40
N GLU A 127 -28.62 -4.88 16.10
CA GLU A 127 -29.79 -4.00 16.17
C GLU A 127 -30.11 -3.35 14.81
N ARG A 128 -29.09 -2.97 14.05
CA ARG A 128 -29.21 -2.39 12.70
C ARG A 128 -29.70 -3.43 11.68
N ALA A 129 -29.26 -4.68 11.80
CA ALA A 129 -29.77 -5.81 11.02
C ALA A 129 -31.22 -6.15 11.39
N ARG A 130 -31.58 -6.03 12.68
CA ARG A 130 -32.96 -6.16 13.18
C ARG A 130 -33.92 -5.16 12.52
N GLY A 131 -33.44 -3.96 12.18
CA GLY A 131 -34.18 -2.95 11.42
C GLY A 131 -34.37 -3.24 9.92
N ARG A 132 -33.62 -4.21 9.36
CA ARG A 132 -33.74 -4.66 7.95
C ARG A 132 -34.47 -5.99 7.81
N GLY A 133 -35.31 -6.34 8.79
CA GLY A 133 -36.11 -7.57 8.73
C GLY A 133 -35.30 -8.85 8.85
N PHE A 134 -34.06 -8.78 9.36
CA PHE A 134 -33.32 -9.98 9.73
C PHE A 134 -33.98 -10.59 10.96
N THR A 135 -34.56 -11.78 10.77
CA THR A 135 -35.04 -12.63 11.86
C THR A 135 -33.93 -13.62 12.19
N PRO A 136 -33.18 -13.45 13.30
CA PRO A 136 -32.14 -14.40 13.69
C PRO A 136 -32.74 -15.80 13.79
N GLY A 137 -32.26 -16.73 12.96
CA GLY A 137 -32.72 -18.12 12.89
C GLY A 137 -33.37 -18.54 11.56
N LEU A 138 -33.95 -17.62 10.77
CA LEU A 138 -34.56 -17.98 9.48
C LEU A 138 -33.62 -17.81 8.28
N ASP A 139 -32.64 -16.90 8.40
CA ASP A 139 -31.82 -16.45 7.26
C ASP A 139 -30.33 -16.82 7.39
N ASP A 140 -29.98 -17.70 8.35
CA ASP A 140 -28.61 -18.22 8.46
C ASP A 140 -28.35 -19.22 7.31
N PRO A 141 -27.30 -19.06 6.49
CA PRO A 141 -26.90 -20.05 5.47
C PRO A 141 -26.74 -21.48 6.02
N SER A 142 -26.51 -21.63 7.32
CA SER A 142 -26.51 -22.92 8.03
C SER A 142 -27.89 -23.59 8.03
N MET A 143 -28.97 -22.80 8.16
CA MET A 143 -30.35 -23.28 8.20
C MET A 143 -30.88 -23.69 6.84
N GLU A 144 -30.44 -23.07 5.75
CA GLU A 144 -30.84 -23.49 4.39
C GLU A 144 -30.25 -24.88 4.06
N ARG A 145 -29.01 -25.14 4.51
CA ARG A 145 -28.38 -26.46 4.44
C ARG A 145 -29.10 -27.47 5.34
N TYR A 146 -29.53 -27.06 6.53
CA TYR A 146 -30.29 -27.87 7.48
C TYR A 146 -31.68 -28.24 6.94
N GLN A 147 -32.42 -27.28 6.37
CA GLN A 147 -33.73 -27.51 5.75
C GLN A 147 -33.65 -28.46 4.56
N ARG A 148 -32.63 -28.29 3.70
CA ARG A 148 -32.39 -29.23 2.59
C ARG A 148 -32.02 -30.63 3.08
N ALA A 149 -31.25 -30.74 4.17
CA ALA A 149 -30.95 -32.03 4.80
C ALA A 149 -32.21 -32.68 5.43
N ASN A 150 -33.05 -31.89 6.11
CA ASN A 150 -34.32 -32.34 6.67
C ASN A 150 -35.29 -32.83 5.59
N GLN A 151 -35.35 -32.13 4.46
CA GLN A 151 -36.22 -32.49 3.34
C GLN A 151 -35.78 -33.78 2.63
N MET A 152 -34.50 -34.17 2.79
CA MET A 152 -33.93 -35.41 2.23
C MET A 152 -34.00 -36.60 3.19
N MET A 153 -34.08 -36.38 4.51
CA MET A 153 -34.05 -37.46 5.52
C MET A 153 -35.43 -38.06 5.87
N GLY A 154 -36.52 -37.49 5.33
CA GLY A 154 -37.89 -37.98 5.51
C GLY A 154 -38.40 -37.78 6.94
N GLU A 155 -39.72 -37.85 7.12
CA GLU A 155 -40.40 -37.78 8.42
C GLU A 155 -40.08 -39.02 9.28
N ARG A 156 -38.84 -39.16 9.75
CA ARG A 156 -38.47 -40.21 10.69
C ARG A 156 -39.07 -39.88 12.05
N VAL A 157 -40.02 -40.70 12.47
CA VAL A 157 -40.68 -40.61 13.76
C VAL A 157 -39.92 -41.51 14.74
N TYR A 158 -39.67 -41.02 15.95
CA TYR A 158 -39.00 -41.78 16.99
C TYR A 158 -39.91 -41.94 18.21
N ARG A 159 -39.73 -43.01 18.98
CA ARG A 159 -40.41 -43.25 20.26
C ARG A 159 -39.41 -43.22 21.39
N ALA A 160 -39.72 -42.49 22.45
CA ALA A 160 -38.95 -42.52 23.69
C ALA A 160 -39.08 -43.88 24.38
N LEU A 161 -37.94 -44.41 24.84
CA LEU A 161 -37.82 -45.65 25.60
C LEU A 161 -37.79 -45.44 27.11
N TYR A 162 -37.48 -44.21 27.55
CA TYR A 162 -37.29 -43.86 28.95
C TYR A 162 -37.76 -42.42 29.21
N ASP A 163 -38.10 -42.13 30.46
CA ASP A 163 -38.34 -40.77 30.92
C ASP A 163 -37.04 -39.95 30.93
N TYR A 164 -37.09 -38.73 30.41
CA TYR A 164 -35.97 -37.81 30.40
C TYR A 164 -36.43 -36.41 30.81
N ALA A 165 -35.66 -35.80 31.71
CA ALA A 165 -35.87 -34.43 32.15
C ALA A 165 -34.73 -33.55 31.62
N ALA A 166 -35.08 -32.52 30.87
CA ALA A 166 -34.16 -31.50 30.40
C ALA A 166 -33.39 -30.90 31.58
N GLN A 167 -32.07 -30.85 31.44
CA GLN A 167 -31.14 -30.26 32.41
C GLN A 167 -30.81 -28.81 32.05
N ASP A 168 -30.82 -28.47 30.75
CA ASP A 168 -30.56 -27.13 30.25
C ASP A 168 -31.75 -26.57 29.44
N HIS A 169 -31.72 -25.27 29.14
CA HIS A 169 -32.74 -24.53 28.41
C HIS A 169 -32.90 -24.97 26.94
N ASP A 170 -31.86 -25.57 26.36
CA ASP A 170 -31.84 -26.06 24.99
C ASP A 170 -32.29 -27.53 24.85
N GLU A 171 -32.59 -28.21 25.96
CA GLU A 171 -33.01 -29.61 26.00
C GLU A 171 -34.52 -29.78 26.16
N VAL A 172 -35.06 -30.95 25.76
CA VAL A 172 -36.50 -31.24 25.87
C VAL A 172 -36.78 -32.43 26.80
N SER A 173 -37.71 -32.23 27.74
CA SER A 173 -38.21 -33.31 28.61
C SER A 173 -39.30 -34.12 27.91
N PHE A 174 -39.21 -35.45 27.98
CA PHE A 174 -40.17 -36.40 27.44
C PHE A 174 -40.36 -37.58 28.39
N ARG A 175 -41.43 -38.35 28.17
CA ARG A 175 -41.76 -39.55 28.94
C ARG A 175 -41.63 -40.80 28.09
N ASP A 176 -41.47 -41.95 28.73
CA ASP A 176 -41.53 -43.25 28.06
C ASP A 176 -42.80 -43.34 27.19
N GLY A 177 -42.61 -43.76 25.94
CA GLY A 177 -43.67 -43.85 24.94
C GLY A 177 -44.01 -42.54 24.21
N ASP A 178 -43.41 -41.40 24.55
CA ASP A 178 -43.62 -40.16 23.80
C ASP A 178 -43.08 -40.27 22.36
N VAL A 179 -43.81 -39.68 21.42
CA VAL A 179 -43.44 -39.63 20.00
C VAL A 179 -42.64 -38.36 19.71
N ILE A 180 -41.49 -38.52 19.09
CA ILE A 180 -40.60 -37.44 18.65
C ILE A 180 -40.68 -37.31 17.13
N ILE A 181 -41.01 -36.12 16.65
CA ILE A 181 -41.09 -35.77 15.23
C ILE A 181 -40.00 -34.77 14.86
N ASN A 182 -39.72 -34.63 13.56
CA ASN A 182 -38.66 -33.77 13.05
C ASN A 182 -37.28 -34.06 13.68
N ALA A 183 -37.03 -35.32 14.02
CA ALA A 183 -35.82 -35.72 14.71
C ALA A 183 -34.60 -35.68 13.76
N GLN A 184 -33.53 -35.04 14.18
CA GLN A 184 -32.30 -34.86 13.41
C GLN A 184 -31.08 -35.15 14.29
N PRO A 185 -30.16 -36.05 13.89
CA PRO A 185 -28.93 -36.27 14.64
C PRO A 185 -28.05 -35.02 14.57
N ILE A 186 -27.58 -34.56 15.73
CA ILE A 186 -26.59 -33.48 15.83
C ILE A 186 -25.19 -34.10 15.81
N ASP A 187 -24.99 -35.10 16.68
CA ASP A 187 -23.77 -35.88 16.82
C ASP A 187 -24.10 -37.35 17.17
N GLU A 188 -23.10 -38.12 17.59
CA GLU A 188 -23.26 -39.54 17.93
C GLU A 188 -24.04 -39.80 19.24
N GLY A 189 -24.25 -38.77 20.08
CA GLY A 189 -24.91 -38.89 21.38
C GLY A 189 -26.25 -38.15 21.46
N TRP A 190 -26.46 -37.13 20.64
CA TRP A 190 -27.56 -36.18 20.73
C TRP A 190 -28.28 -35.99 19.41
N MET A 191 -29.60 -35.80 19.53
CA MET A 191 -30.46 -35.39 18.42
C MET A 191 -31.34 -34.22 18.82
N TYR A 192 -31.74 -33.42 17.84
CA TYR A 192 -32.78 -32.42 17.98
C TYR A 192 -34.12 -33.03 17.61
N GLY A 193 -35.19 -32.74 18.34
CA GLY A 193 -36.52 -33.20 17.97
C GLY A 193 -37.63 -32.47 18.68
N THR A 194 -38.86 -32.67 18.21
CA THR A 194 -40.07 -32.09 18.78
C THR A 194 -40.92 -33.19 19.43
N VAL A 195 -41.23 -33.04 20.72
CA VAL A 195 -42.10 -33.97 21.44
C VAL A 195 -43.55 -33.69 21.03
N GLN A 196 -44.21 -34.67 20.40
CA GLN A 196 -45.58 -34.51 19.90
C GLN A 196 -46.59 -34.18 21.00
N ARG A 197 -46.42 -34.75 22.21
CA ARG A 197 -47.32 -34.54 23.36
C ARG A 197 -47.29 -33.11 23.91
N THR A 198 -46.11 -32.50 23.98
CA THR A 198 -45.93 -31.17 24.61
C THR A 198 -45.75 -30.05 23.59
N GLY A 199 -45.45 -30.39 22.33
CA GLY A 199 -45.09 -29.43 21.28
C GLY A 199 -43.74 -28.75 21.50
N LYS A 200 -42.99 -29.14 22.54
CA LYS A 200 -41.68 -28.55 22.84
C LYS A 200 -40.61 -29.19 21.96
N SER A 201 -39.70 -28.37 21.46
CA SER A 201 -38.56 -28.80 20.64
C SER A 201 -37.26 -28.49 21.37
N GLY A 202 -36.29 -29.38 21.25
CA GLY A 202 -35.00 -29.23 21.92
C GLY A 202 -34.08 -30.41 21.65
N MET A 203 -32.93 -30.40 22.29
CA MET A 203 -31.96 -31.48 22.28
C MET A 203 -32.43 -32.63 23.17
N LEU A 204 -32.18 -33.86 22.72
CA LEU A 204 -32.45 -35.07 23.46
C LEU A 204 -31.40 -36.16 23.14
N PRO A 205 -31.10 -37.03 24.11
CA PRO A 205 -30.10 -38.09 23.92
C PRO A 205 -30.60 -39.14 22.93
N ALA A 206 -29.80 -39.44 21.91
CA ALA A 206 -30.15 -40.39 20.84
C ALA A 206 -30.33 -41.83 21.36
N ASN A 207 -29.68 -42.20 22.47
CA ASN A 207 -29.82 -43.54 23.08
C ASN A 207 -31.14 -43.74 23.84
N TYR A 208 -31.94 -42.68 24.02
CA TYR A 208 -33.20 -42.73 24.75
C TYR A 208 -34.41 -42.85 23.83
N VAL A 209 -34.18 -42.88 22.52
CA VAL A 209 -35.23 -42.90 21.50
C VAL A 209 -34.93 -43.93 20.43
N GLU A 210 -35.96 -44.59 19.94
CA GLU A 210 -35.88 -45.61 18.91
C GLU A 210 -36.63 -45.15 17.66
N CYS A 211 -36.08 -45.38 16.46
CA CYS A 211 -36.77 -45.03 15.21
C CYS A 211 -37.98 -45.96 15.02
N CYS A 212 -39.17 -45.38 14.92
CA CYS A 212 -40.38 -46.12 14.53
C CYS A 212 -40.28 -46.42 13.03
N ASN A 213 -40.01 -47.68 12.67
CA ASN A 213 -40.13 -48.17 11.30
C ASN A 213 -41.59 -48.33 10.88
#